data_AF-A0A954W4Q6-F1
#
_entry.id   AF-A0A954W4Q6-F1
#
_cell.length_a   1.000
_cell.length_b   1.000
_cell.length_c   1.000
_cell.angle_alpha   90.00
_cell.angle_beta   90.00
_cell.angle_gamma   90.00
#
_symmetry.space_group_name_H-M   'P 1'
#
loop_
_entity.id
_entity.type
_entity.pdbx_description
1 polymer ?
#
loop_
_entity_poly.entity_id
_entity_poly.type
_entity_poly.pdbx_seq_one_letter_code
_entity_poly.pdbx_strand_id
1 'polypeptide(L)'
;WEPKSKTLSVYREHSNAANGLHFDSRGRLLACEGDAGRVTRTNMKTGRIEVLADSYNGFPFAAPNDLCLDDQGRIYFTSRPGVEDPTKGNVNAVYRIDPDGHVERLLAWPDIHMPNGIVISPDGKTLYLIEAHPDADRHRDIRAYDLSQDGTLSNERVLIDFYPGRSGDGMCIDSEGNLYVAAGLHKQRGTSETLDTRPGIHVISPQGKLLAFRETPVDTITNCTFGGEDGKTLYVTCGIKLLAIRT
;
A
#
# COMPACT_ATOMS: atom_id res chain seq x y z
N TRP A 1 -10.00 -16.56 -0.29
CA TRP A 1 -11.15 -16.69 0.64
C TRP A 1 -12.41 -16.50 -0.17
N GLU A 2 -13.31 -17.47 -0.16
CA GLU A 2 -14.64 -17.36 -0.77
C GLU A 2 -15.66 -16.95 0.31
N PRO A 3 -16.21 -15.72 0.30
CA PRO A 3 -17.06 -15.22 1.37
C PRO A 3 -18.35 -16.03 1.59
N LYS A 4 -18.96 -16.57 0.53
CA LYS A 4 -20.24 -17.30 0.65
C LYS A 4 -20.05 -18.67 1.28
N SER A 5 -19.09 -19.44 0.79
CA SER A 5 -18.81 -20.80 1.29
C SER A 5 -17.90 -20.81 2.51
N LYS A 6 -17.34 -19.65 2.89
CA LYS A 6 -16.37 -19.50 3.98
C LYS A 6 -15.16 -20.43 3.82
N THR A 7 -14.70 -20.58 2.59
CA THR A 7 -13.60 -21.50 2.26
C THR A 7 -12.32 -20.72 1.98
N LEU A 8 -11.24 -21.13 2.64
CA LEU A 8 -9.89 -20.67 2.32
C LEU A 8 -9.22 -21.70 1.40
N SER A 9 -8.70 -21.22 0.28
CA SER A 9 -7.90 -22.01 -0.66
C SER A 9 -6.70 -21.20 -1.11
N VAL A 10 -5.63 -21.90 -1.47
CA VAL A 10 -4.44 -21.29 -2.07
C VAL A 10 -4.80 -20.88 -3.51
N TYR A 11 -4.62 -19.60 -3.82
CA TYR A 11 -4.78 -19.10 -5.18
C TYR A 11 -3.53 -19.37 -6.03
N ARG A 12 -2.34 -19.13 -5.47
CA ARG A 12 -1.04 -19.31 -6.13
C ARG A 12 0.01 -19.73 -5.10
N GLU A 13 0.72 -20.81 -5.40
CA GLU A 13 1.97 -21.18 -4.72
C GLU A 13 3.17 -20.46 -5.37
N HIS A 14 4.29 -20.36 -4.66
CA HIS A 14 5.50 -19.70 -5.16
C HIS A 14 5.26 -18.27 -5.65
N SER A 15 4.54 -17.48 -4.84
CA SER A 15 4.14 -16.11 -5.18
C SER A 15 5.28 -15.08 -5.12
N ASN A 16 6.54 -15.50 -4.87
CA ASN A 16 7.71 -14.62 -4.69
C ASN A 16 7.48 -13.50 -3.67
N ALA A 17 6.94 -13.87 -2.50
CA ALA A 17 6.49 -12.92 -1.48
C ALA A 17 5.58 -11.83 -2.05
N ALA A 18 4.59 -12.22 -2.86
CA ALA A 18 3.55 -11.30 -3.29
C ALA A 18 2.90 -10.62 -2.08
N ASN A 19 2.93 -9.29 -2.07
CA ASN A 19 2.44 -8.47 -0.97
C ASN A 19 1.18 -7.71 -1.44
N GLY A 20 1.29 -6.45 -1.83
CA GLY A 20 0.19 -5.66 -2.39
C GLY A 20 -0.39 -6.27 -3.66
N LEU A 21 -1.72 -6.31 -3.71
CA LEU A 21 -2.52 -6.85 -4.81
C LEU A 21 -3.60 -5.85 -5.21
N HIS A 22 -3.84 -5.69 -6.50
CA HIS A 22 -4.93 -4.85 -7.01
C HIS A 22 -5.53 -5.45 -8.28
N PHE A 23 -6.81 -5.23 -8.53
CA PHE A 23 -7.40 -5.54 -9.84
C PHE A 23 -7.43 -4.30 -10.72
N ASP A 24 -6.95 -4.41 -11.96
CA ASP A 24 -7.18 -3.34 -12.92
C ASP A 24 -8.63 -3.34 -13.45
N SER A 25 -8.99 -2.30 -14.22
CA SER A 25 -10.33 -2.15 -14.80
C SER A 25 -10.74 -3.27 -15.77
N ARG A 26 -9.81 -4.14 -16.17
CA ARG A 26 -10.06 -5.31 -17.02
C ARG A 26 -10.15 -6.61 -16.22
N GLY A 27 -10.14 -6.53 -14.89
CA GLY A 27 -10.20 -7.69 -14.00
C GLY A 27 -8.92 -8.54 -14.02
N ARG A 28 -7.77 -7.95 -14.37
CA ARG A 28 -6.47 -8.61 -14.27
C ARG A 28 -5.86 -8.31 -12.91
N LEU A 29 -5.24 -9.30 -12.29
CA LEU A 29 -4.63 -9.17 -10.96
C LEU A 29 -3.21 -8.63 -11.11
N LEU A 30 -2.95 -7.47 -10.54
CA LEU A 30 -1.64 -6.90 -10.33
C LEU A 30 -1.07 -7.39 -9.01
N ALA A 31 0.24 -7.62 -8.98
CA ALA A 31 0.93 -8.06 -7.77
C ALA A 31 2.31 -7.40 -7.65
N CYS A 32 2.60 -6.89 -6.46
CA CYS A 32 3.94 -6.57 -6.00
C CYS A 32 4.62 -7.85 -5.51
N GLU A 33 5.54 -8.42 -6.29
CA GLU A 33 6.32 -9.61 -5.93
C GLU A 33 7.66 -9.18 -5.30
N GLY A 34 7.67 -9.09 -3.96
CA GLY A 34 8.76 -8.52 -3.18
C GLY A 34 10.10 -9.23 -3.37
N ASP A 35 10.13 -10.56 -3.18
CA ASP A 35 11.38 -11.34 -3.26
C ASP A 35 11.96 -11.39 -4.67
N ALA A 36 11.10 -11.30 -5.69
CA ALA A 36 11.51 -11.26 -7.08
C ALA A 36 11.81 -9.84 -7.58
N GLY A 37 11.62 -8.81 -6.75
CA GLY A 37 11.91 -7.43 -7.11
C GLY A 37 11.11 -6.94 -8.33
N ARG A 38 9.84 -7.33 -8.48
CA ARG A 38 9.06 -7.04 -9.70
C ARG A 38 7.57 -6.79 -9.46
N VAL A 39 6.95 -6.11 -10.41
CA VAL A 39 5.49 -5.93 -10.50
C VAL A 39 4.97 -6.77 -11.65
N THR A 40 3.95 -7.60 -11.39
CA THR A 40 3.38 -8.52 -12.38
C THR A 40 1.90 -8.30 -12.60
N ARG A 41 1.40 -8.80 -13.72
CA ARG A 41 -0.02 -8.80 -14.11
C ARG A 41 -0.45 -10.19 -14.52
N THR A 42 -1.55 -10.64 -13.94
CA THR A 42 -2.10 -11.97 -14.18
C THR A 42 -3.41 -11.87 -14.93
N ASN A 43 -3.49 -12.54 -16.08
CA ASN A 43 -4.76 -12.75 -16.76
C ASN A 43 -5.59 -13.79 -16.00
N MET A 44 -6.67 -13.37 -15.36
CA MET A 44 -7.48 -14.24 -14.50
C MET A 44 -8.23 -15.36 -15.25
N LYS A 45 -8.34 -15.27 -16.58
CA LYS A 45 -8.98 -16.33 -17.40
C LYS A 45 -8.00 -17.43 -17.80
N THR A 46 -6.73 -17.08 -18.01
CA THR A 46 -5.72 -18.01 -18.54
C THR A 46 -4.64 -18.39 -17.53
N GLY A 47 -4.53 -17.65 -16.42
CA GLY A 47 -3.46 -17.78 -15.44
C GLY A 47 -2.10 -17.23 -15.91
N ARG A 48 -1.99 -16.73 -17.16
CA ARG A 48 -0.73 -16.18 -17.68
C ARG A 48 -0.28 -14.97 -16.86
N ILE A 49 0.96 -15.01 -16.42
CA ILE A 49 1.65 -13.92 -15.72
C ILE A 49 2.51 -13.16 -16.73
N GLU A 50 2.42 -11.85 -16.68
CA GLU A 50 3.21 -10.87 -17.44
C GLU A 50 4.02 -10.05 -16.43
N VAL A 51 5.32 -9.91 -16.65
CA VAL A 51 6.15 -8.98 -15.87
C VAL A 51 5.96 -7.59 -16.48
N LEU A 52 5.54 -6.63 -15.66
CA LEU A 52 5.35 -5.24 -16.11
C LEU A 52 6.63 -4.42 -15.93
N ALA A 53 7.32 -4.64 -14.82
CA ALA A 53 8.63 -4.08 -14.55
C ALA A 53 9.33 -4.96 -13.52
N ASP A 54 10.65 -5.14 -13.65
CA ASP A 54 11.48 -5.92 -12.73
C ASP A 54 12.80 -5.24 -12.36
N SER A 55 13.06 -4.04 -12.85
CA SER A 55 14.32 -3.34 -12.61
C SER A 55 14.22 -1.84 -12.78
N TYR A 56 15.14 -1.13 -12.13
CA TYR A 56 15.40 0.29 -12.29
C TYR A 56 16.89 0.55 -12.07
N ASN A 57 17.49 1.43 -12.88
CA ASN A 57 18.93 1.74 -12.86
C ASN A 57 19.85 0.50 -12.89
N GLY A 58 19.46 -0.55 -13.60
CA GLY A 58 20.25 -1.78 -13.75
C GLY A 58 20.19 -2.73 -12.55
N PHE A 59 19.37 -2.44 -11.53
CA PHE A 59 19.12 -3.33 -10.40
C PHE A 59 17.66 -3.77 -10.36
N PRO A 60 17.34 -4.95 -9.81
CA PRO A 60 15.98 -5.27 -9.43
C PRO A 60 15.38 -4.20 -8.51
N PHE A 61 14.05 -4.06 -8.50
CA PHE A 61 13.42 -3.27 -7.45
C PHE A 61 13.75 -3.88 -6.08
N ALA A 62 13.81 -3.04 -5.05
CA ALA A 62 14.16 -3.45 -3.70
C ALA A 62 13.27 -4.60 -3.18
N ALA A 63 12.02 -4.28 -2.89
CA ALA A 63 10.95 -5.24 -2.65
C ALA A 63 9.63 -4.50 -2.86
N PRO A 64 9.00 -4.59 -4.05
CA PRO A 64 7.69 -4.01 -4.27
C PRO A 64 6.71 -4.43 -3.16
N ASN A 65 6.00 -3.47 -2.58
CA ASN A 65 5.26 -3.64 -1.33
C ASN A 65 3.76 -3.41 -1.50
N ASP A 66 3.33 -2.23 -1.96
CA ASP A 66 1.92 -1.92 -2.24
C ASP A 66 1.77 -1.16 -3.57
N LEU A 67 0.57 -1.14 -4.16
CA LEU A 67 0.32 -0.48 -5.44
C LEU A 67 -1.10 0.06 -5.61
N CYS A 68 -1.23 1.10 -6.43
CA CYS A 68 -2.50 1.66 -6.89
C CYS A 68 -2.43 2.09 -8.36
N LEU A 69 -3.57 2.49 -8.93
CA LEU A 69 -3.68 2.94 -10.32
C LEU A 69 -4.42 4.26 -10.40
N ASP A 70 -4.10 5.03 -11.44
CA ASP A 70 -4.95 6.13 -11.88
C ASP A 70 -5.85 5.77 -13.05
N ASP A 71 -6.66 6.74 -13.48
CA ASP A 71 -7.61 6.62 -14.59
C ASP A 71 -6.94 6.53 -15.97
N GLN A 72 -5.67 6.91 -16.09
CA GLN A 72 -4.85 6.76 -17.30
C GLN A 72 -4.20 5.37 -17.40
N GLY A 73 -4.37 4.53 -16.37
CA GLY A 73 -3.81 3.18 -16.31
C GLY A 73 -2.33 3.14 -15.93
N ARG A 74 -1.79 4.23 -15.37
CA ARG A 74 -0.46 4.23 -14.75
C ARG A 74 -0.53 3.51 -13.42
N ILE A 75 0.50 2.73 -13.12
CA ILE A 75 0.60 1.96 -11.88
C ILE A 75 1.63 2.64 -10.99
N TYR A 76 1.22 3.03 -9.78
CA TYR A 76 2.12 3.59 -8.78
C TYR A 76 2.36 2.53 -7.73
N PHE A 77 3.61 2.32 -7.33
CA PHE A 77 3.94 1.31 -6.34
C PHE A 77 5.08 1.72 -5.43
N THR A 78 5.03 1.22 -4.21
CA THR A 78 6.08 1.40 -3.22
C THR A 78 7.06 0.23 -3.26
N SER A 79 8.34 0.50 -3.01
CA SER A 79 9.38 -0.53 -2.98
C SER A 79 10.28 -0.35 -1.76
N ARG A 80 10.29 -1.36 -0.88
CA ARG A 80 11.00 -1.35 0.41
C ARG A 80 11.03 -2.75 1.06
N PRO A 81 12.07 -3.10 1.83
CA PRO A 81 13.25 -2.29 2.14
C PRO A 81 14.30 -2.34 1.01
N GLY A 82 14.85 -1.19 0.65
CA GLY A 82 15.98 -1.04 -0.24
C GLY A 82 17.31 -0.99 0.48
N VAL A 83 18.39 -0.87 -0.29
CA VAL A 83 19.74 -0.66 0.25
C VAL A 83 19.96 0.81 0.58
N GLU A 84 20.93 1.11 1.46
CA GLU A 84 21.34 2.50 1.73
C GLU A 84 22.20 3.09 0.60
N ASP A 85 23.02 2.25 -0.04
CA ASP A 85 23.97 2.65 -1.07
C ASP A 85 23.37 2.43 -2.47
N PRO A 86 22.95 3.50 -3.19
CA PRO A 86 22.29 3.38 -4.50
C PRO A 86 23.20 2.80 -5.59
N THR A 87 24.51 2.68 -5.34
CA THR A 87 25.44 2.02 -6.27
C THR A 87 25.42 0.49 -6.17
N LYS A 88 24.75 -0.05 -5.14
CA LYS A 88 24.66 -1.49 -4.85
C LYS A 88 23.25 -2.06 -5.01
N GLY A 89 22.27 -1.22 -5.33
CA GLY A 89 20.88 -1.61 -5.43
C GLY A 89 19.94 -0.41 -5.40
N ASN A 90 18.65 -0.67 -5.53
CA ASN A 90 17.64 0.36 -5.39
C ASN A 90 17.36 0.65 -3.90
N VAL A 91 17.26 1.94 -3.59
CA VAL A 91 16.85 2.46 -2.27
C VAL A 91 15.34 2.34 -2.07
N ASN A 92 14.84 2.65 -0.86
CA ASN A 92 13.41 2.84 -0.63
C ASN A 92 12.86 3.91 -1.58
N ALA A 93 11.80 3.58 -2.31
CA ALA A 93 11.31 4.46 -3.36
C ALA A 93 9.83 4.24 -3.70
N VAL A 94 9.25 5.24 -4.35
CA VAL A 94 7.96 5.15 -5.04
C VAL A 94 8.22 5.28 -6.54
N TYR A 95 7.64 4.38 -7.31
CA TYR A 95 7.79 4.32 -8.76
C TYR A 95 6.43 4.41 -9.45
N ARG A 96 6.47 4.75 -10.73
CA ARG A 96 5.34 4.72 -11.66
C ARG A 96 5.70 3.87 -12.87
N ILE A 97 4.77 3.02 -13.30
CA ILE A 97 4.83 2.30 -14.58
C ILE A 97 3.78 2.92 -15.50
N ASP A 98 4.22 3.46 -16.63
CA ASP A 98 3.35 4.03 -17.65
C ASP A 98 2.76 2.95 -18.56
N PRO A 99 1.64 3.23 -19.29
CA PRO A 99 0.99 2.22 -20.13
C PRO A 99 1.86 1.67 -21.26
N ASP A 100 2.90 2.40 -21.66
CA ASP A 100 3.90 1.98 -22.65
C ASP A 100 5.05 1.15 -22.06
N GLY A 101 5.07 0.98 -20.73
CA GLY A 101 6.10 0.25 -19.98
C GLY A 101 7.26 1.10 -19.48
N HIS A 102 7.26 2.42 -19.68
CA HIS A 102 8.25 3.30 -19.06
C HIS A 102 8.13 3.27 -17.54
N VAL A 103 9.26 3.24 -16.84
CA VAL A 103 9.33 3.27 -15.38
C VAL A 103 9.98 4.57 -14.92
N GLU A 104 9.26 5.33 -14.10
CA GLU A 104 9.74 6.56 -13.49
C GLU A 104 9.88 6.39 -11.97
N ARG A 105 10.94 6.94 -11.38
CA ARG A 105 11.09 7.00 -9.91
C ARG A 105 10.63 8.36 -9.42
N LEU A 106 9.51 8.38 -8.70
CA LEU A 106 8.86 9.62 -8.26
C LEU A 106 9.42 10.14 -6.94
N LEU A 107 9.71 9.25 -6.00
CA LEU A 107 10.23 9.57 -4.67
C LEU A 107 11.29 8.54 -4.29
N ALA A 108 12.28 8.95 -3.50
CA ALA A 108 13.35 8.06 -3.05
C ALA A 108 13.90 8.51 -1.68
N TRP A 109 14.52 7.58 -0.96
CA TRP A 109 15.39 7.90 0.17
C TRP A 109 16.48 8.89 -0.26
N PRO A 110 16.78 9.94 0.53
CA PRO A 110 16.34 10.16 1.92
C PRO A 110 15.06 11.01 2.10
N ASP A 111 14.42 11.49 1.03
CA ASP A 111 13.23 12.36 1.15
C ASP A 111 12.01 11.61 1.70
N ILE A 112 11.95 10.31 1.41
CA ILE A 112 11.01 9.37 2.02
C ILE A 112 11.77 8.25 2.76
N HIS A 113 11.18 7.71 3.81
CA HIS A 113 11.88 6.80 4.72
C HIS A 113 11.53 5.32 4.51
N MET A 114 10.25 4.97 4.52
CA MET A 114 9.73 3.60 4.45
C MET A 114 8.32 3.62 3.83
N PRO A 115 8.20 3.79 2.49
CA PRO A 115 6.94 4.02 1.76
C PRO A 115 6.06 2.75 1.71
N ASN A 116 4.86 2.73 2.29
CA ASN A 116 4.05 1.52 2.52
C ASN A 116 2.81 1.46 1.65
N GLY A 117 1.62 1.63 2.24
CA GLY A 117 0.36 1.79 1.53
C GLY A 117 0.36 3.05 0.68
N ILE A 118 -0.26 2.94 -0.49
CA ILE A 118 -0.35 4.01 -1.49
C ILE A 118 -1.73 3.98 -2.12
N VAL A 119 -2.39 5.15 -2.23
CA VAL A 119 -3.72 5.24 -2.84
C VAL A 119 -3.92 6.62 -3.48
N ILE A 120 -4.72 6.68 -4.53
CA ILE A 120 -5.06 7.93 -5.24
C ILE A 120 -6.50 8.33 -4.87
N SER A 121 -6.73 9.62 -4.70
CA SER A 121 -8.06 10.18 -4.43
C SER A 121 -9.06 9.87 -5.55
N PRO A 122 -10.37 9.79 -5.26
CA PRO A 122 -11.38 9.50 -6.28
C PRO A 122 -11.41 10.50 -7.45
N ASP A 123 -10.98 11.74 -7.21
CA ASP A 123 -10.88 12.79 -8.23
C ASP A 123 -9.57 12.77 -9.02
N GLY A 124 -8.65 11.85 -8.71
CA GLY A 124 -7.37 11.66 -9.39
C GLY A 124 -6.33 12.75 -9.11
N LYS A 125 -6.55 13.63 -8.12
CA LYS A 125 -5.70 14.82 -7.88
C LYS A 125 -4.75 14.71 -6.71
N THR A 126 -4.92 13.72 -5.84
CA THR A 126 -4.08 13.55 -4.66
C THR A 126 -3.59 12.11 -4.59
N LEU A 127 -2.27 11.94 -4.43
CA LEU A 127 -1.68 10.66 -4.05
C LEU A 127 -1.40 10.69 -2.55
N TYR A 128 -1.89 9.70 -1.83
CA TYR A 128 -1.58 9.48 -0.43
C TYR A 128 -0.55 8.37 -0.29
N LEU A 129 0.43 8.58 0.57
CA LEU A 129 1.52 7.64 0.86
C LEU A 129 1.65 7.47 2.37
N ILE A 130 1.70 6.24 2.84
CA ILE A 130 2.04 5.93 4.22
C ILE A 130 3.56 5.80 4.36
N GLU A 131 4.12 6.49 5.34
CA GLU A 131 5.47 6.26 5.84
C GLU A 131 5.39 5.40 7.11
N ALA A 132 6.07 4.26 7.12
CA ALA A 132 5.94 3.26 8.19
C ALA A 132 7.28 2.80 8.76
N HIS A 133 8.16 3.75 9.08
CA HIS A 133 9.49 3.44 9.56
C HIS A 133 9.46 2.98 11.04
N PRO A 134 10.06 1.82 11.39
CA PRO A 134 9.99 1.27 12.75
C PRO A 134 10.93 1.96 13.75
N ASP A 135 12.00 2.59 13.27
CA ASP A 135 12.99 3.24 14.14
C ASP A 135 12.55 4.64 14.59
N ALA A 136 13.12 5.13 15.68
CA ALA A 136 12.88 6.48 16.20
C ALA A 136 13.37 7.56 15.21
N ASP A 137 12.84 8.78 15.36
CA ASP A 137 13.26 9.95 14.58
C ASP A 137 13.14 9.77 13.05
N ARG A 138 12.11 9.01 12.64
CA ARG A 138 11.76 8.72 11.24
C ARG A 138 10.24 8.87 11.06
N HIS A 139 9.84 9.19 9.83
CA HIS A 139 8.45 9.34 9.42
C HIS A 139 7.58 8.12 9.78
N ARG A 140 6.48 8.42 10.47
CA ARG A 140 5.38 7.51 10.84
C ARG A 140 4.07 8.21 10.55
N ASP A 141 3.92 8.64 9.31
CA ASP A 141 2.90 9.60 8.89
C ASP A 141 2.17 9.14 7.62
N ILE A 142 1.05 9.80 7.33
CA ILE A 142 0.43 9.78 6.00
C ILE A 142 0.78 11.10 5.34
N ARG A 143 1.42 11.00 4.17
CA ARG A 143 1.71 12.14 3.30
C ARG A 143 0.68 12.24 2.20
N ALA A 144 0.38 13.47 1.80
CA ALA A 144 -0.41 13.78 0.63
C ALA A 144 0.45 14.57 -0.36
N TYR A 145 0.29 14.27 -1.65
CA TYR A 145 0.93 14.94 -2.76
C TYR A 145 -0.13 15.34 -3.77
N ASP A 146 0.03 16.51 -4.37
CA ASP A 146 -0.75 16.86 -5.56
C ASP A 146 -0.24 15.99 -6.72
N LEU A 147 -1.18 15.29 -7.36
CA LEU A 147 -0.95 14.43 -8.51
C LEU A 147 -1.35 15.17 -9.80
N SER A 148 -0.36 15.46 -10.64
CA SER A 148 -0.59 16.16 -11.90
C SER A 148 -1.09 15.22 -13.00
N GLN A 149 -1.60 15.78 -14.09
CA GLN A 149 -2.08 15.01 -15.24
C GLN A 149 -0.99 14.18 -15.91
N ASP A 150 0.27 14.62 -15.91
CA ASP A 150 1.44 13.87 -16.38
C ASP A 150 2.00 12.88 -15.34
N GLY A 151 1.34 12.77 -14.18
CA GLY A 151 1.59 11.75 -13.16
C GLY A 151 2.78 12.06 -12.27
N THR A 152 3.22 13.32 -12.23
CA THR A 152 4.26 13.80 -11.30
C THR A 152 3.65 14.22 -9.97
N LEU A 153 4.48 14.24 -8.93
CA LEU A 153 4.08 14.56 -7.57
C LEU A 153 4.65 15.92 -7.16
N SER A 154 3.84 16.71 -6.46
CA SER A 154 4.25 18.02 -5.94
C SER A 154 3.51 18.35 -4.64
N ASN A 155 3.89 19.48 -4.00
CA ASN A 155 3.18 20.02 -2.84
C ASN A 155 2.98 18.99 -1.70
N GLU A 156 4.07 18.34 -1.31
CA GLU A 156 4.09 17.40 -0.18
C GLU A 156 3.55 18.07 1.09
N ARG A 157 2.70 17.35 1.81
CA ARG A 157 2.22 17.72 3.14
C ARG A 157 1.96 16.49 3.99
N VAL A 158 2.25 16.59 5.28
CA VAL A 158 1.81 15.60 6.27
C VAL A 158 0.32 15.80 6.53
N LEU A 159 -0.47 14.74 6.30
CA LEU A 159 -1.90 14.71 6.58
C LEU A 159 -2.18 14.26 8.02
N ILE A 160 -1.48 13.23 8.47
CA ILE A 160 -1.57 12.66 9.83
C ILE A 160 -0.16 12.25 10.26
N ASP A 161 0.21 12.58 11.49
CA ASP A 161 1.42 12.08 12.13
C ASP A 161 1.03 11.13 13.27
N PHE A 162 1.55 9.90 13.25
CA PHE A 162 1.32 8.89 14.27
C PHE A 162 2.46 8.80 15.30
N TYR A 163 3.56 9.53 15.12
CA TYR A 163 4.72 9.45 16.00
C TYR A 163 4.35 9.83 17.46
N PRO A 164 4.81 9.08 18.48
CA PRO A 164 5.75 7.95 18.43
C PRO A 164 5.07 6.57 18.34
N GLY A 165 3.77 6.49 18.10
CA GLY A 165 3.07 5.23 17.87
C GLY A 165 3.43 4.56 16.54
N ARG A 166 2.89 3.36 16.29
CA ARG A 166 2.96 2.71 14.96
C ARG A 166 2.04 3.43 13.99
N SER A 167 2.59 3.83 12.84
CA SER A 167 1.87 4.41 11.70
C SER A 167 0.79 3.50 11.10
N GLY A 168 0.21 3.96 10.00
CA GLY A 168 -0.46 3.06 9.05
C GLY A 168 0.48 2.04 8.42
N ASP A 169 -0.11 1.01 7.83
CA ASP A 169 0.55 0.01 6.98
C ASP A 169 0.00 0.14 5.55
N GLY A 170 -1.01 -0.64 5.18
CA GLY A 170 -1.84 -0.46 3.99
C GLY A 170 -3.10 0.38 4.27
N MET A 171 -3.69 0.90 3.19
CA MET A 171 -4.95 1.67 3.24
C MET A 171 -5.78 1.49 1.97
N CYS A 172 -7.08 1.70 2.08
CA CYS A 172 -7.96 1.94 0.94
C CYS A 172 -8.72 3.25 1.12
N ILE A 173 -9.48 3.65 0.10
CA ILE A 173 -10.22 4.90 0.08
C ILE A 173 -11.67 4.65 -0.35
N ASP A 174 -12.62 5.41 0.21
CA ASP A 174 -14.01 5.37 -0.22
C ASP A 174 -14.31 6.41 -1.32
N SER A 175 -15.55 6.41 -1.84
CA SER A 175 -16.01 7.33 -2.87
C SER A 175 -16.13 8.80 -2.42
N GLU A 176 -16.11 9.06 -1.11
CA GLU A 176 -16.11 10.41 -0.53
C GLU A 176 -14.69 10.92 -0.27
N GLY A 177 -13.68 10.09 -0.52
CA GLY A 177 -12.26 10.41 -0.33
C GLY A 177 -11.75 10.11 1.09
N ASN A 178 -12.53 9.42 1.94
CA ASN A 178 -12.07 9.06 3.27
C ASN A 178 -11.11 7.86 3.18
N LEU A 179 -9.97 7.98 3.85
CA LEU A 179 -8.95 6.95 3.97
C LEU A 179 -9.32 5.97 5.08
N TYR A 180 -9.23 4.68 4.78
CA TYR A 180 -9.36 3.59 5.74
C TYR A 180 -7.97 3.02 5.96
N VAL A 181 -7.40 3.30 7.12
CA VAL A 181 -5.97 3.05 7.40
C VAL A 181 -5.82 1.95 8.44
N ALA A 182 -5.08 0.89 8.10
CA ALA A 182 -4.68 -0.14 9.04
C ALA A 182 -3.50 0.35 9.90
N ALA A 183 -3.73 0.74 11.15
CA ALA A 183 -2.70 1.37 11.98
C ALA A 183 -2.66 0.84 13.42
N GLY A 184 -1.56 1.12 14.12
CA GLY A 184 -1.36 0.82 15.54
C GLY A 184 -0.91 -0.60 15.86
N LEU A 185 -0.66 -0.84 17.15
CA LEU A 185 -0.21 -2.12 17.72
C LEU A 185 -1.01 -2.48 18.98
N HIS A 186 -1.32 -3.75 19.16
CA HIS A 186 -1.77 -4.32 20.43
C HIS A 186 -0.61 -4.52 21.41
N LYS A 187 0.59 -4.82 20.90
CA LYS A 187 1.80 -5.05 21.71
C LYS A 187 3.05 -4.56 21.00
N GLN A 188 4.05 -4.16 21.79
CA GLN A 188 5.35 -3.76 21.26
C GLN A 188 6.03 -4.96 20.55
N ARG A 189 6.75 -4.66 19.48
CA ARG A 189 7.39 -5.68 18.61
C ARG A 189 8.92 -5.55 18.52
N GLY A 190 9.55 -4.95 19.52
CA GLY A 190 11.00 -4.78 19.59
C GLY A 190 11.57 -3.67 18.69
N THR A 191 10.70 -2.77 18.24
CA THR A 191 11.04 -1.55 17.47
C THR A 191 10.92 -0.31 18.37
N SER A 192 11.19 0.88 17.82
CA SER A 192 10.96 2.14 18.52
C SER A 192 9.50 2.62 18.46
N GLU A 193 8.57 1.78 18.02
CA GLU A 193 7.13 2.08 17.99
C GLU A 193 6.50 1.93 19.39
N THR A 194 5.77 2.95 19.84
CA THR A 194 4.95 2.88 21.05
C THR A 194 3.54 2.36 20.75
N LEU A 195 2.74 2.20 21.80
CA LEU A 195 1.33 1.81 21.70
C LEU A 195 0.37 3.00 21.64
N ASP A 196 0.88 4.21 21.40
CA ASP A 196 0.07 5.44 21.42
C ASP A 196 -0.96 5.47 20.28
N THR A 197 -0.66 4.81 19.16
CA THR A 197 -1.62 4.58 18.10
C THR A 197 -2.46 3.33 18.40
N ARG A 198 -3.75 3.54 18.68
CA ARG A 198 -4.72 2.47 18.92
C ARG A 198 -4.78 1.50 17.74
N PRO A 199 -4.72 0.17 17.96
CA PRO A 199 -4.71 -0.80 16.88
C PRO A 199 -6.08 -0.95 16.22
N GLY A 200 -6.18 -0.66 14.94
CA GLY A 200 -7.45 -0.77 14.23
C GLY A 200 -7.48 -0.10 12.87
N ILE A 201 -8.69 -0.02 12.33
CA ILE A 201 -9.00 0.80 11.15
C ILE A 201 -9.32 2.22 11.61
N HIS A 202 -8.52 3.17 11.17
CA HIS A 202 -8.74 4.61 11.34
C HIS A 202 -9.35 5.15 10.06
N VAL A 203 -10.56 5.73 10.14
CA VAL A 203 -11.23 6.37 9.01
C VAL A 203 -10.93 7.85 9.06
N ILE A 204 -10.20 8.36 8.08
CA ILE A 204 -9.61 9.70 8.08
C ILE A 204 -10.15 10.49 6.87
N SER A 205 -10.69 11.68 7.09
CA SER A 205 -11.17 12.52 5.99
C SER A 205 -10.03 13.05 5.12
N PRO A 206 -10.31 13.56 3.89
CA PRO A 206 -9.29 14.20 3.05
C PRO A 206 -8.58 15.40 3.72
N GLN A 207 -9.13 15.94 4.81
CA GLN A 207 -8.56 17.04 5.59
C GLN A 207 -7.78 16.55 6.82
N GLY A 208 -7.58 15.25 6.99
CA GLY A 208 -6.83 14.68 8.12
C GLY A 208 -7.64 14.61 9.41
N LYS A 209 -8.98 14.59 9.34
CA LYS A 209 -9.81 14.42 10.53
C LYS A 209 -10.15 12.94 10.75
N LEU A 210 -9.91 12.41 11.94
CA LEU A 210 -10.44 11.10 12.33
C LEU A 210 -11.98 11.16 12.40
N LEU A 211 -12.64 10.44 11.52
CA LEU A 211 -14.11 10.35 11.42
C LEU A 211 -14.66 9.18 12.20
N ALA A 212 -13.99 8.03 12.12
CA ALA A 212 -14.39 6.81 12.80
C ALA A 212 -13.17 5.95 13.14
N PHE A 213 -13.35 5.04 14.08
CA PHE A 213 -12.32 4.08 14.48
C PHE A 213 -12.96 2.72 14.75
N ARG A 214 -12.33 1.65 14.27
CA ARG A 214 -12.73 0.28 14.56
C ARG A 214 -11.52 -0.53 15.01
N GLU A 215 -11.52 -0.91 16.28
CA GLU A 215 -10.50 -1.77 16.86
C GLU A 215 -10.49 -3.17 16.21
N THR A 216 -9.30 -3.70 15.95
CA THR A 216 -9.10 -5.09 15.53
C THR A 216 -8.75 -5.95 16.73
N PRO A 217 -8.98 -7.28 16.70
CA PRO A 217 -8.81 -8.11 17.89
C PRO A 217 -7.39 -8.62 18.10
N VAL A 218 -6.47 -8.47 17.13
CA VAL A 218 -5.12 -9.05 17.15
C VAL A 218 -4.14 -8.24 16.31
N ASP A 219 -2.86 -8.33 16.67
CA ASP A 219 -1.73 -7.88 15.84
C ASP A 219 -1.31 -8.91 14.79
N THR A 220 -0.64 -8.51 13.70
CA THR A 220 -0.41 -7.12 13.28
C THR A 220 -1.45 -6.76 12.22
N ILE A 221 -2.15 -5.63 12.37
CA ILE A 221 -3.05 -5.12 11.33
C ILE A 221 -2.22 -4.56 10.16
N THR A 222 -2.46 -5.04 8.95
CA THR A 222 -1.57 -4.76 7.80
C THR A 222 -2.25 -4.10 6.61
N ASN A 223 -3.46 -4.49 6.21
CA ASN A 223 -4.09 -3.89 5.04
C ASN A 223 -5.62 -4.00 5.11
N CYS A 224 -6.32 -3.24 4.28
CA CYS A 224 -7.76 -3.33 4.13
C CYS A 224 -8.22 -2.96 2.71
N THR A 225 -9.38 -3.48 2.31
CA THR A 225 -9.99 -3.16 1.02
C THR A 225 -11.50 -3.36 1.04
N PHE A 226 -12.23 -2.58 0.25
CA PHE A 226 -13.66 -2.77 0.07
C PHE A 226 -13.96 -3.95 -0.86
N GLY A 227 -15.03 -4.68 -0.56
CA GLY A 227 -15.52 -5.78 -1.37
C GLY A 227 -16.91 -6.22 -0.94
N GLY A 228 -17.24 -7.48 -1.23
CA GLY A 228 -18.59 -8.01 -1.13
C GLY A 228 -19.44 -7.64 -2.34
N GLU A 229 -20.60 -8.27 -2.48
CA GLU A 229 -21.46 -8.10 -3.67
C GLU A 229 -21.98 -6.67 -3.84
N ASP A 230 -22.09 -5.92 -2.75
CA ASP A 230 -22.58 -4.54 -2.73
C ASP A 230 -21.47 -3.51 -2.49
N GLY A 231 -20.20 -3.94 -2.43
CA GLY A 231 -19.05 -3.06 -2.19
C GLY A 231 -18.98 -2.43 -0.81
N LYS A 232 -19.85 -2.83 0.13
CA LYS A 232 -20.00 -2.21 1.46
C LYS A 232 -19.49 -3.13 2.58
N THR A 233 -18.47 -3.94 2.27
CA THR A 233 -17.76 -4.76 3.25
C THR A 233 -16.29 -4.43 3.19
N LEU A 234 -15.73 -3.99 4.31
CA LEU A 234 -14.29 -3.81 4.45
C LEU A 234 -13.66 -5.13 4.89
N TYR A 235 -12.80 -5.69 4.05
CA TYR A 235 -11.92 -6.79 4.41
C TYR A 235 -10.65 -6.25 5.04
N VAL A 236 -10.18 -6.88 6.13
CA VAL A 236 -8.98 -6.44 6.86
C VAL A 236 -8.08 -7.62 7.17
N THR A 237 -6.81 -7.53 6.81
CA THR A 237 -5.78 -8.50 7.23
C THR A 237 -5.20 -8.07 8.58
N CYS A 238 -5.31 -8.92 9.60
CA CYS A 238 -4.70 -8.69 10.91
C CYS A 238 -4.13 -9.97 11.51
N GLY A 239 -2.81 -10.09 11.52
CA GLY A 239 -2.09 -11.29 11.98
C GLY A 239 -2.57 -12.54 11.25
N ILE A 240 -3.06 -13.51 12.03
CA ILE A 240 -3.59 -14.78 11.51
C ILE A 240 -5.08 -14.71 11.07
N LYS A 241 -5.68 -13.52 11.09
CA LYS A 241 -7.12 -13.33 10.83
C LYS A 241 -7.36 -12.49 9.58
N LEU A 242 -8.42 -12.85 8.86
CA LEU A 242 -9.10 -12.01 7.88
C LEU A 242 -10.44 -11.59 8.48
N LEU A 243 -10.65 -10.29 8.67
CA LEU A 243 -11.92 -9.74 9.12
C LEU A 243 -12.77 -9.31 7.92
N ALA A 244 -14.08 -9.36 8.09
CA ALA A 244 -15.05 -8.73 7.20
C ALA A 244 -15.95 -7.84 8.06
N ILE A 245 -15.90 -6.53 7.82
CA ILE A 245 -16.58 -5.50 8.61
C ILE A 245 -17.60 -4.81 7.72
N ARG A 246 -18.85 -4.75 8.16
CA ARG A 246 -19.89 -4.02 7.44
C ARG A 246 -19.68 -2.52 7.58
N THR A 247 -19.73 -1.79 6.47
CA THR A 247 -19.64 -0.33 6.39
C THR A 247 -20.98 0.29 6.00
#